data_AF-A0A3B9V9D0-F1
#
_entry.id   AF-A0A3B9V9D0-F1
#
_cell.length_a   1.000
_cell.length_b   1.000
_cell.length_c   1.000
_cell.angle_alpha   90.00
_cell.angle_beta   90.00
_cell.angle_gamma   90.00
#
_symmetry.space_group_name_H-M   'P 1'
#
loop_
_entity.id
_entity.type
_entity.pdbx_description
1 polymer ?
#
loop_
_entity_poly.entity_id
_entity_poly.type
_entity_poly.pdbx_seq_one_letter_code
_entity_poly.pdbx_strand_id
1 'polypeptide(L)' 'MKNLDTIVTIIGIIYGFLLILTAFVRAKFTEAFRLDVMFMPNPSEATRLLNLVAGILVAGYSIYSLLEG' A
#
# COMPACT_ATOMS: atom_id res chain seq x y z
N MET A 1 -17.65 13.81 3.32
CA MET A 1 -17.13 13.25 2.04
C MET A 1 -18.24 12.88 1.04
N LYS A 2 -18.00 12.96 -0.28
CA LYS A 2 -18.89 12.34 -1.28
C LYS A 2 -18.67 10.81 -1.28
N ASN A 3 -19.66 10.02 -1.70
CA ASN A 3 -19.57 8.55 -1.73
C ASN A 3 -18.31 8.03 -2.45
N LEU A 4 -17.91 8.69 -3.56
CA LEU A 4 -16.71 8.31 -4.30
C LEU A 4 -15.44 8.51 -3.47
N ASP A 5 -15.33 9.63 -2.75
CA ASP A 5 -14.16 9.96 -1.93
C ASP A 5 -13.99 8.90 -0.84
N THR A 6 -15.08 8.55 -0.15
CA THR A 6 -15.06 7.50 0.88
C THR A 6 -14.63 6.13 0.32
N ILE A 7 -15.11 5.75 -0.86
CA ILE A 7 -14.71 4.49 -1.52
C ILE A 7 -13.22 4.49 -1.84
N VAL A 8 -12.71 5.57 -2.43
CA VAL A 8 -11.28 5.70 -2.77
C VAL A 8 -10.42 5.65 -1.51
N THR A 9 -10.85 6.33 -0.44
CA THR A 9 -10.15 6.30 0.84
C THR A 9 -10.11 4.90 1.45
N ILE A 10 -11.23 4.16 1.44
CA ILE A 10 -11.27 2.77 1.94
C ILE A 10 -10.33 1.86 1.12
N ILE A 11 -10.34 1.99 -0.21
CA ILE A 11 -9.42 1.24 -1.09
C ILE A 11 -7.96 1.60 -0.76
N GLY A 12 -7.66 2.87 -0.54
CA GLY A 12 -6.35 3.35 -0.11
C GLY A 12 -5.90 2.70 1.18
N ILE A 13 -6.77 2.62 2.19
CA ILE A 13 -6.47 1.93 3.45
C ILE A 13 -6.14 0.45 3.20
N ILE A 14 -7.00 -0.27 2.47
CA ILE A 14 -6.81 -1.69 2.16
C ILE A 14 -5.49 -1.92 1.42
N TYR A 15 -5.20 -1.11 0.40
CA TYR A 15 -3.99 -1.23 -0.39
C TYR A 15 -2.73 -0.89 0.42
N GLY A 16 -2.79 0.14 1.27
CA GLY A 16 -1.70 0.48 2.18
C GLY A 16 -1.35 -0.68 3.13
N PHE A 17 -2.36 -1.36 3.69
CA PHE A 17 -2.13 -2.56 4.50
C PHE A 17 -1.57 -3.73 3.69
N LEU A 18 -2.04 -3.93 2.46
CA LEU A 18 -1.48 -4.95 1.56
C LEU A 18 0.01 -4.68 1.30
N LEU A 19 0.40 -3.43 1.03
CA LEU A 19 1.79 -3.04 0.83
C LEU A 19 2.66 -3.30 2.06
N ILE A 20 2.17 -2.98 3.26
CA ILE A 20 2.84 -3.34 4.51
C ILE A 20 3.03 -4.86 4.60
N LEU A 21 1.98 -5.63 4.30
CA LEU A 21 2.03 -7.09 4.31
C LEU A 21 3.06 -7.64 3.29
N THR A 22 3.16 -7.05 2.10
CA THR A 22 4.11 -7.48 1.07
C THR A 22 5.57 -7.38 1.51
N ALA A 23 5.89 -6.48 2.45
CA ALA A 23 7.24 -6.35 2.99
C ALA A 23 7.66 -7.56 3.85
N PHE A 24 6.70 -8.23 4.49
CA PHE A 24 6.97 -9.35 5.42
C PHE A 24 6.61 -10.71 4.84
N VAL A 25 5.49 -10.81 4.11
CA VAL A 25 4.92 -12.08 3.66
C VAL A 25 5.26 -12.35 2.20
N ARG A 26 5.89 -13.50 1.96
CA ARG A 26 6.27 -14.01 0.63
C ARG A 26 5.19 -14.99 0.17
N ALA A 27 4.20 -14.51 -0.57
CA ALA A 27 3.15 -15.34 -1.14
C ALA A 27 2.85 -14.87 -2.57
N LYS A 28 2.44 -15.80 -3.45
CA LYS A 28 2.06 -15.45 -4.84
C LYS A 28 1.07 -14.29 -4.90
N PHE A 29 0.16 -14.22 -3.93
CA PHE A 29 -0.79 -13.13 -3.79
C PHE A 29 -0.11 -11.81 -3.44
N THR A 30 0.73 -11.75 -2.39
CA THR A 30 1.39 -10.50 -1.97
C THR A 30 2.38 -9.99 -3.00
N GLU A 31 3.07 -10.88 -3.71
CA GLU A 31 3.99 -10.52 -4.79
C GLU A 31 3.32 -9.76 -5.94
N ALA A 32 2.05 -10.04 -6.24
CA ALA A 32 1.30 -9.36 -7.30
C ALA A 32 1.00 -7.88 -6.98
N PHE A 33 1.04 -7.48 -5.71
CA PHE A 33 0.69 -6.12 -5.27
C PHE A 33 1.91 -5.25 -4.96
N ARG A 34 3.12 -5.82 -5.08
CA ARG A 34 4.37 -5.11 -4.80
C ARG A 34 4.52 -3.90 -5.71
N LEU A 35 4.68 -2.75 -5.07
CA LEU A 35 4.92 -1.47 -5.71
C LEU A 35 6.34 -1.43 -6.28
N ASP A 36 7.34 -1.95 -5.57
CA ASP A 36 8.74 -1.91 -6.04
C ASP A 36 8.95 -2.68 -7.36
N VAL A 37 8.19 -3.76 -7.59
CA VAL A 37 8.22 -4.52 -8.86
C VAL A 37 7.73 -3.70 -10.05
N MET A 38 6.83 -2.74 -9.83
CA MET A 38 6.27 -1.91 -10.90
C MET A 38 7.23 -0.79 -11.33
N PHE A 39 8.13 -0.36 -10.44
CA PHE A 39 8.97 0.82 -10.66
C PHE A 39 10.46 0.51 -10.73
N MET A 40 10.91 -0.68 -10.32
CA MET A 40 12.32 -1.06 -10.34
C MET A 40 12.64 -2.12 -11.41
N PRO A 41 13.76 -1.97 -12.13
CA PRO A 41 14.19 -2.96 -13.13
C PRO A 41 14.59 -4.31 -12.52
N ASN A 42 15.15 -4.30 -11.30
CA ASN A 42 15.65 -5.48 -10.59
C ASN A 42 15.20 -5.44 -9.12
N PRO A 43 13.90 -5.70 -8.85
CA PRO A 43 13.38 -5.72 -7.49
C PRO A 43 14.10 -6.81 -6.67
N SER A 44 14.55 -6.44 -5.47
CA SER A 44 15.30 -7.30 -4.55
C SER A 44 14.70 -7.23 -3.13
N GLU A 45 15.22 -8.02 -2.19
CA GLU A 45 14.76 -7.95 -0.79
C GLU A 45 15.02 -6.57 -0.17
N ALA A 46 16.08 -5.87 -0.59
CA ALA A 46 16.34 -4.51 -0.12
C ALA A 46 15.28 -3.51 -0.59
N THR A 47 14.82 -3.64 -1.84
CA THR A 47 13.79 -2.75 -2.41
C THR A 47 12.40 -3.08 -1.89
N ARG A 48 12.22 -4.28 -1.35
CA ARG A 48 10.96 -4.74 -0.76
C ARG A 48 10.54 -3.90 0.45
N LEU A 49 11.50 -3.33 1.17
CA LEU A 49 11.27 -2.38 2.27
C LEU A 49 10.56 -1.09 1.80
N LEU A 50 10.66 -0.74 0.51
CA LEU A 50 9.94 0.41 -0.05
C LEU A 50 8.43 0.20 -0.01
N ASN A 51 7.94 -1.05 -0.09
CA ASN A 51 6.51 -1.35 0.08
C ASN A 51 6.04 -1.05 1.50
N LEU A 52 6.90 -1.25 2.51
CA LEU A 52 6.56 -0.89 3.89
C LEU A 52 6.40 0.63 4.03
N VAL A 53 7.36 1.39 3.51
CA VAL A 53 7.32 2.86 3.56
C VAL A 53 6.11 3.38 2.79
N ALA A 54 5.91 2.92 1.56
CA ALA A 54 4.76 3.31 0.74
C ALA A 54 3.43 2.91 1.40
N GLY A 55 3.35 1.71 1.96
CA GLY A 55 2.17 1.21 2.64
C GLY A 55 1.79 2.03 3.88
N ILE A 56 2.76 2.41 4.70
CA ILE A 56 2.54 3.30 5.86
C ILE A 56 2.04 4.67 5.40
N LEU A 57 2.66 5.26 4.36
CA LEU A 57 2.24 6.56 3.84
C LEU A 57 0.82 6.52 3.28
N VAL A 58 0.50 5.50 2.48
CA VAL A 58 -0.82 5.34 1.85
C VAL A 58 -1.90 5.06 2.89
N ALA A 59 -1.66 4.10 3.80
CA ALA A 59 -2.61 3.78 4.86
C ALA A 59 -2.79 4.96 5.82
N GLY A 60 -1.69 5.57 6.26
CA GLY A 60 -1.71 6.70 7.17
C GLY A 60 -2.46 7.91 6.61
N TYR A 61 -2.16 8.29 5.36
CA TYR A 61 -2.87 9.38 4.69
C TYR A 61 -4.36 9.07 4.50
N SER A 62 -4.69 7.83 4.11
CA SER A 62 -6.09 7.46 3.88
C SER A 62 -6.88 7.38 5.19
N ILE A 63 -6.30 6.86 6.27
CA ILE A 63 -6.91 6.87 7.61
C ILE A 63 -7.12 8.31 8.09
N TYR A 64 -6.10 9.15 7.97
CA TYR A 64 -6.19 10.56 8.34
C TYR A 64 -7.32 11.27 7.57
N SER A 65 -7.37 11.07 6.24
CA SER A 65 -8.40 11.66 5.38
C SER A 65 -9.81 11.17 5.73
N LEU A 66 -9.96 9.92 6.18
CA LEU A 66 -11.24 9.38 6.63
C LEU A 66 -11.70 9.98 7.97
N LEU A 67 -10.76 10.35 8.84
CA LEU A 67 -11.04 10.92 10.15
C LEU A 67 -11.31 12.43 10.09
N GLU A 68 -10.69 13.14 9.14
CA GLU A 68 -10.86 14.59 8.96
C GLU A 68 -12.04 14.95 8.01
N GLY A 69 -12.40 14.06 7.08
CA GLY A 69 -13.43 14.30 6.03
C GLY A 69 -14.88 13.92 6.38
#